data_AF-A0A938FJM3-F1
#
_entry.id   AF-A0A938FJM3-F1
#
_cell.length_a   1.000
_cell.length_b   1.000
_cell.length_c   1.000
_cell.angle_alpha   90.00
_cell.angle_beta   90.00
_cell.angle_gamma   90.00
#
_symmetry.space_group_name_H-M   'P 1'
#
loop_
_entity.id
_entity.type
_entity.pdbx_description
1 polymer ?
#
loop_
_entity_poly.entity_id
_entity_poly.type
_entity_poly.pdbx_seq_one_letter_code
_entity_poly.pdbx_strand_id
1 'polypeptide(L)' 'MSTSPRLAPVDPNARSVFGSILAHQPGLAAAFFELYAEFWNRGVLDHASKETVRMRNARITDCGY' A
#
# COMPACT_ATOMS: atom_id res chain seq x y z
N MET A 1 13.57 -2.25 -3.98
CA MET A 1 12.24 -2.36 -3.37
C MET A 1 12.33 -3.40 -2.30
N SER A 2 12.45 -2.97 -1.06
CA SER A 2 12.55 -3.84 0.10
C SER A 2 11.20 -4.46 0.42
N THR A 3 11.19 -5.79 0.51
CA THR A 3 10.08 -6.56 1.10
C THR A 3 10.28 -6.79 2.60
N SER A 4 11.40 -6.31 3.16
CA SER A 4 11.70 -6.42 4.58
C SER A 4 10.98 -5.32 5.36
N PRO A 5 10.13 -5.66 6.36
CA PRO A 5 9.47 -4.68 7.20
C PRO A 5 10.46 -3.76 7.91
N ARG A 6 10.12 -2.46 8.02
CA ARG A 6 10.94 -1.45 8.72
C ARG A 6 10.76 -1.46 10.23
N LEU A 7 9.74 -2.16 10.71
CA LEU A 7 9.43 -2.35 12.12
C LEU A 7 9.59 -3.82 12.45
N ALA A 8 10.12 -4.11 13.65
CA ALA A 8 10.18 -5.48 14.13
C ALA A 8 8.75 -6.04 14.25
N PRO A 9 8.48 -7.24 13.73
CA PRO A 9 7.18 -7.87 13.90
C PRO A 9 6.99 -8.29 15.37
N VAL A 10 5.76 -8.21 15.85
CA VAL A 10 5.40 -8.71 17.20
C VAL A 10 5.55 -10.23 17.28
N ASP A 11 5.14 -10.93 16.22
CA ASP A 11 5.39 -12.35 16.01
C ASP A 11 6.41 -12.53 14.88
N PRO A 12 7.64 -13.03 15.17
CA PRO A 12 8.69 -13.26 14.18
C PRO A 12 8.29 -14.19 13.02
N ASN A 13 7.29 -15.04 13.23
CA ASN A 13 6.81 -16.00 12.22
C ASN A 13 5.58 -15.51 11.47
N ALA A 14 4.98 -14.38 11.87
CA ALA A 14 3.80 -13.85 11.21
C ALA A 14 4.17 -13.27 9.83
N ARG A 15 3.38 -13.66 8.83
CA ARG A 15 3.46 -13.05 7.50
C ARG A 15 2.94 -11.62 7.56
N SER A 16 3.67 -10.68 6.96
CA SER A 16 3.15 -9.34 6.71
C SER A 16 1.99 -9.41 5.71
N VAL A 17 0.78 -9.09 6.17
CA VAL A 17 -0.42 -9.01 5.36
C VAL A 17 -0.96 -7.59 5.51
N PHE A 18 -1.02 -6.84 4.42
CA PHE A 18 -1.45 -5.43 4.43
C PHE A 18 -2.79 -5.22 5.13
N GLY A 19 -3.75 -6.12 4.90
CA GLY A 19 -5.04 -6.09 5.57
C GLY A 19 -4.95 -6.23 7.10
N SER A 20 -4.06 -7.07 7.63
CA SER A 20 -3.91 -7.21 9.09
C SER A 20 -3.27 -5.99 9.72
N ILE A 21 -2.33 -5.34 9.01
CA ILE A 21 -1.70 -4.09 9.47
C ILE A 21 -2.74 -2.98 9.57
N LEU A 22 -3.58 -2.80 8.53
CA LEU A 22 -4.65 -1.80 8.54
C LEU A 22 -5.73 -2.08 9.59
N ALA A 23 -5.98 -3.35 9.91
CA ALA A 23 -6.98 -3.72 10.92
C ALA A 23 -6.67 -3.18 12.32
N HIS A 24 -5.41 -2.87 12.64
CA HIS A 24 -5.04 -2.21 13.89
C HIS A 24 -5.52 -0.75 14.00
N GLN A 25 -5.84 -0.11 12.87
CA GLN A 25 -6.30 1.29 12.82
C GLN A 25 -7.48 1.42 11.83
N PRO A 26 -8.70 1.01 12.24
CA PRO A 26 -9.86 0.94 11.34
C PRO A 26 -10.22 2.27 10.65
N GLY A 27 -10.06 3.40 11.34
CA GLY A 27 -10.30 4.72 10.74
C GLY A 27 -9.30 5.07 9.63
N LEU A 28 -8.01 4.73 9.83
CA LEU A 28 -6.99 4.88 8.79
C LEU A 28 -7.22 3.92 7.63
N ALA A 29 -7.69 2.70 7.91
CA ALA A 29 -8.04 1.75 6.86
C ALA A 29 -9.16 2.29 5.96
N ALA A 30 -10.24 2.83 6.55
CA ALA A 30 -11.33 3.44 5.79
C ALA A 30 -10.86 4.60 4.92
N ALA A 31 -10.11 5.55 5.50
CA ALA A 31 -9.55 6.69 4.77
C ALA A 31 -8.59 6.26 3.65
N PHE A 32 -7.77 5.23 3.89
CA PHE A 32 -6.88 4.67 2.88
C PHE A 32 -7.68 4.12 1.68
N PHE A 33 -8.70 3.31 1.93
CA PHE A 33 -9.49 2.70 0.85
C PHE A 33 -10.33 3.72 0.09
N GLU A 34 -10.85 4.76 0.75
CA GLU A 34 -11.53 5.87 0.08
C GLU A 34 -10.59 6.59 -0.91
N LEU A 35 -9.40 6.96 -0.45
CA LEU A 35 -8.37 7.59 -1.29
C LEU A 35 -7.95 6.67 -2.45
N TYR A 36 -7.71 5.39 -2.17
CA TYR A 36 -7.31 4.44 -3.21
C TYR A 36 -8.42 4.18 -4.22
N ALA A 37 -9.68 4.12 -3.79
CA ALA A 37 -10.83 3.98 -4.69
C ALA A 37 -10.95 5.18 -5.62
N GLU A 38 -10.79 6.40 -5.12
CA GLU A 38 -10.78 7.62 -5.94
C GLU A 38 -9.62 7.59 -6.94
N PHE A 39 -8.40 7.29 -6.48
CA PHE A 39 -7.24 7.19 -7.35
C PHE A 39 -7.44 6.19 -8.50
N TRP A 40 -7.95 4.99 -8.21
CA TRP A 40 -8.08 3.94 -9.21
C TRP A 40 -9.27 4.11 -10.13
N ASN A 41 -10.42 4.54 -9.61
CA ASN A 41 -11.67 4.54 -10.35
C ASN A 41 -11.99 5.88 -11.02
N ARG A 42 -11.41 6.99 -10.57
CA ARG A 42 -11.63 8.28 -11.22
C ARG A 42 -10.90 8.31 -12.58
N GLY A 43 -11.66 8.36 -13.67
CA GLY A 43 -11.18 8.21 -15.05
C GLY A 43 -10.41 9.40 -15.65
N VAL A 44 -9.69 10.19 -14.85
CA VAL A 44 -8.88 11.33 -15.35
C VAL A 44 -7.63 10.84 -16.10
N LEU A 45 -7.07 9.71 -15.67
CA LEU A 45 -5.92 9.05 -16.28
C LEU A 45 -6.27 7.57 -16.53
N ASP A 46 -5.62 6.96 -17.51
CA ASP A 46 -5.76 5.53 -17.77
C ASP A 46 -5.06 4.68 -16.68
N HIS A 47 -5.46 3.42 -16.56
CA HIS A 47 -4.92 2.52 -15.55
C HIS A 47 -3.41 2.26 -15.71
N ALA A 48 -2.89 2.21 -16.93
CA ALA A 48 -1.48 1.93 -17.16
C ALA A 48 -0.61 3.10 -16.70
N SER A 49 -1.03 4.35 -16.94
CA SER A 49 -0.38 5.54 -16.41
C SER A 49 -0.35 5.55 -14.87
N LYS A 50 -1.48 5.23 -14.22
CA LYS A 50 -1.58 5.13 -12.76
C LYS A 50 -0.63 4.08 -12.20
N GLU A 51 -0.62 2.88 -12.78
CA GLU A 51 0.23 1.78 -12.34
C GLU A 51 1.71 2.06 -12.56
N THR A 52 2.07 2.67 -13.69
CA THR A 52 3.45 3.08 -13.98
C THR A 52 3.99 4.04 -12.92
N VAL A 53 3.20 5.05 -12.56
CA VAL A 53 3.59 6.01 -11.52
C VAL A 53 3.64 5.35 -10.13
N ARG A 54 2.70 4.45 -9.81
CA ARG A 54 2.72 3.69 -8.55
C ARG A 54 4.00 2.87 -8.43
N MET A 55 4.39 2.14 -9.46
CA MET A 55 5.61 1.32 -9.49
C MET A 55 6.88 2.17 -9.41
N ARG A 56 6.91 3.32 -10.11
CA ARG A 56 8.02 4.29 -9.98
C ARG A 56 8.15 4.77 -8.53
N ASN A 57 7.05 5.15 -7.90
CA ASN A 57 7.06 5.67 -6.53
C ASN A 57 7.43 4.58 -5.52
N ALA A 58 6.95 3.35 -5.70
CA ALA A 58 7.36 2.20 -4.91
C ALA A 58 8.88 1.98 -5.00
N ARG A 59 9.47 2.10 -6.20
CA ARG A 59 10.92 2.00 -6.39
C ARG A 59 11.69 3.10 -5.67
N ILE A 60 11.25 4.35 -5.79
CA ILE A 60 11.93 5.51 -5.17
C ILE A 60 11.85 5.48 -3.65
N THR A 61 10.71 5.05 -3.10
CA THR A 61 10.49 4.95 -1.66
C THR A 61 10.96 3.62 -1.06
N ASP A 62 11.59 2.76 -1.87
CA ASP A 62 12.02 1.41 -1.53
C ASP A 62 10.90 0.54 -0.89
N CYS A 63 9.69 0.66 -1.42
CA CYS A 63 8.53 -0.14 -1.03
C CYS A 63 8.40 -1.37 -1.94
N GLY A 64 8.50 -2.58 -1.38
CA GLY A 64 8.34 -3.85 -2.11
C GLY A 64 7.05 -4.60 -1.81
N TYR A 65 6.08 -3.96 -1.15
CA TYR A 65 4.75 -4.53 -0.92
C TYR A 65 3.87 -4.46 -2.17
#